data_AF-A0A1H0I051-F1
#
_entry.id   AF-A0A1H0I051-F1
#
_cell.length_a   1.000
_cell.length_b   1.000
_cell.length_c   1.000
_cell.angle_alpha   90.00
_cell.angle_beta   90.00
_cell.angle_gamma   90.00
#
_symmetry.space_group_name_H-M   'P 1'
#
loop_
_entity.id
_entity.type
_entity.pdbx_description
1 polymer ?
#
loop_
_entity_poly.entity_id
_entity_poly.type
_entity_poly.pdbx_seq_one_letter_code
_entity_poly.pdbx_strand_id
1 'polypeptide(L)'
;RVFDKDQRVTHAAITENKRLGELLTYIKERQDQPTKPAVKTNSEKIGYKPRGRKPGKRTDFMNDPAVIARRRQALSPQSALEQGQPYPAQFNGE
;
A
#
# COMPACT_ATOMS: atom_id res chain seq x y z
N ARG A 1 -31.49 37.41 -22.53
CA ARG A 1 -30.20 37.85 -23.10
C ARG A 1 -30.15 37.32 -24.52
N VAL A 2 -30.20 38.22 -25.50
CA VAL A 2 -30.39 37.93 -26.92
C VAL A 2 -29.02 38.00 -27.58
N PHE A 3 -28.69 37.05 -28.44
CA PHE A 3 -27.42 36.99 -29.15
C PHE A 3 -27.04 38.33 -29.80
N ASP A 4 -25.76 38.67 -29.76
CA ASP A 4 -25.21 39.85 -30.43
C ASP A 4 -25.26 39.63 -31.96
N LYS A 5 -26.01 40.49 -32.66
CA LYS A 5 -26.26 40.37 -34.09
C LYS A 5 -25.08 40.83 -34.94
N ASP A 6 -24.15 41.58 -34.37
CA ASP A 6 -22.94 42.05 -35.04
C ASP A 6 -21.75 41.10 -34.82
N GLN A 7 -21.93 40.07 -34.00
CA GLN A 7 -20.96 39.00 -33.80
C GLN A 7 -20.90 38.07 -35.02
N ARG A 8 -20.13 38.46 -36.03
CA ARG A 8 -19.88 37.64 -37.22
C ARG A 8 -18.77 36.63 -36.93
N VAL A 9 -19.09 35.34 -37.07
CA VAL A 9 -18.10 34.27 -37.03
C VAL A 9 -17.50 34.10 -38.43
N THR A 10 -16.17 34.11 -38.54
CA THR A 10 -15.48 33.90 -39.82
C THR A 10 -15.53 32.43 -40.23
N HIS A 11 -15.52 32.13 -41.54
CA HIS A 11 -15.54 30.74 -42.03
C HIS A 11 -14.36 29.92 -41.49
N ALA A 12 -13.18 30.53 -41.36
CA ALA A 12 -12.01 29.94 -40.75
C ALA A 12 -12.26 29.51 -39.28
N ALA A 13 -12.86 30.39 -38.47
CA ALA A 13 -13.22 30.08 -37.08
C ALA A 13 -14.28 28.96 -37.00
N ILE A 14 -15.22 28.91 -37.94
CA ILE A 14 -16.21 27.81 -38.03
C ILE A 14 -15.50 26.49 -38.37
N THR A 15 -14.59 26.49 -39.34
CA THR A 15 -13.86 25.28 -39.74
C THR A 15 -12.92 24.79 -38.64
N GLU A 16 -12.27 25.69 -37.92
CA GLU A 16 -11.41 25.34 -36.78
C GLU A 16 -12.24 24.76 -35.62
N ASN A 17 -13.37 25.40 -35.28
CA ASN A 17 -14.30 24.89 -34.28
C ASN A 17 -14.85 23.49 -34.64
N LYS A 18 -15.10 23.22 -35.93
CA LYS A 18 -15.52 21.89 -36.40
C LYS A 18 -14.39 20.85 -36.35
N ARG A 19 -13.15 21.28 -36.63
CA ARG A 19 -11.94 20.45 -36.54
C ARG A 19 -11.49 20.22 -35.09
N LEU A 20 -12.09 20.87 -34.10
CA LEU A 20 -11.81 20.62 -32.67
C LEU A 20 -12.00 19.14 -32.31
N GLY A 21 -13.01 18.47 -32.87
CA GLY A 21 -13.21 17.04 -32.66
C GLY A 21 -12.01 16.22 -33.11
N GLU A 22 -11.56 16.42 -34.35
CA GLU A 22 -10.39 15.74 -34.93
C GLU A 22 -9.09 16.04 -34.16
N LEU A 23 -8.88 17.31 -33.79
CA LEU A 23 -7.71 17.73 -33.00
C LEU A 23 -7.74 17.12 -31.59
N LEU A 24 -8.90 17.06 -30.93
CA LEU A 24 -9.04 16.43 -29.62
C LEU A 24 -8.83 14.92 -29.70
N THR A 25 -9.33 14.26 -30.74
CA THR A 25 -9.06 12.85 -31.01
C THR A 25 -7.56 12.61 -31.21
N TYR A 26 -6.88 13.45 -32.00
CA TYR A 26 -5.44 13.39 -32.19
C TYR A 26 -4.67 13.60 -30.88
N ILE A 27 -5.02 14.61 -30.08
CA ILE A 27 -4.37 14.85 -28.78
C ILE A 27 -4.59 13.65 -27.84
N LYS A 28 -5.79 13.08 -27.81
CA LYS A 28 -6.09 11.89 -27.00
C LYS A 28 -5.26 10.69 -27.43
N GLU A 29 -5.15 10.44 -28.72
CA GLU A 29 -4.29 9.38 -29.28
C GLU A 29 -2.83 9.57 -28.83
N ARG A 30 -2.31 10.81 -28.86
CA ARG A 30 -0.94 11.12 -28.40
C ARG A 30 -0.77 10.99 -26.89
N GLN A 31 -1.80 11.29 -26.10
CA GLN A 31 -1.77 11.14 -24.63
C GLN A 31 -1.94 9.69 -24.18
N ASP A 32 -2.64 8.87 -24.96
CA ASP A 32 -2.79 7.43 -24.71
C ASP A 32 -1.53 6.63 -25.03
N GLN A 33 -0.63 7.19 -25.84
CA GLN A 33 0.71 6.63 -25.99
C GLN A 33 1.39 6.62 -24.61
N PRO A 34 1.89 5.46 -24.14
CA PRO A 34 2.46 5.34 -22.81
C PRO A 34 3.79 6.10 -22.72
N THR A 35 3.74 7.36 -22.30
CA THR A 35 4.90 8.19 -21.98
C THR A 35 5.02 8.38 -20.47
N LYS A 36 4.66 7.40 -19.65
CA LYS A 36 4.98 7.49 -18.22
C LYS A 36 6.48 7.28 -18.08
N PRO A 37 7.27 8.30 -17.72
CA PRO A 37 8.68 8.08 -17.46
C PRO A 37 8.80 7.09 -16.30
N ALA A 38 9.75 6.17 -16.40
CA ALA A 38 10.08 5.30 -15.27
C ALA A 38 10.67 6.17 -14.14
N VAL A 39 9.80 6.56 -13.20
CA VAL A 39 10.21 7.36 -12.05
C VAL A 39 10.99 6.45 -11.11
N LYS A 40 12.31 6.64 -11.10
CA LYS A 40 13.17 5.94 -10.15
C LYS A 40 12.82 6.32 -8.71
N THR A 41 12.75 5.33 -7.84
CA THR A 41 12.63 5.58 -6.39
C THR A 41 13.88 6.28 -5.84
N ASN A 42 13.80 6.95 -4.70
CA ASN A 42 14.98 7.61 -4.10
C ASN A 42 16.12 6.60 -3.88
N SER A 43 15.82 5.38 -3.45
CA SER A 43 16.79 4.30 -3.29
C SER A 43 17.49 3.93 -4.60
N GLU A 44 16.75 3.84 -5.70
CA GLU A 44 17.33 3.58 -7.03
C GLU A 44 18.19 4.75 -7.54
N LYS A 45 17.78 5.99 -7.29
CA LYS A 45 18.58 7.18 -7.64
C LYS A 45 19.92 7.20 -6.91
N ILE A 46 19.91 6.82 -5.63
CA ILE A 46 21.09 6.84 -4.75
C ILE A 46 21.92 5.54 -4.90
N GLY A 47 21.44 4.56 -5.67
CA GLY A 47 22.14 3.28 -5.88
C GLY A 47 22.16 2.38 -4.65
N TYR A 48 21.19 2.54 -3.74
CA TYR A 48 21.10 1.74 -2.53
C TYR A 48 20.90 0.25 -2.86
N LYS A 49 21.83 -0.59 -2.41
CA LYS A 49 21.71 -2.05 -2.47
C LYS A 49 21.37 -2.57 -1.08
N PRO A 50 20.23 -3.24 -0.88
CA PRO A 50 19.91 -3.83 0.41
C PRO A 50 21.00 -4.85 0.74
N ARG A 51 21.76 -4.55 1.79
CA ARG A 51 22.63 -5.52 2.44
C ARG A 51 21.68 -6.46 3.14
N GLY A 52 21.41 -7.63 2.54
CA GLY A 52 20.49 -8.61 3.10
C GLY A 52 20.62 -8.70 4.62
N ARG A 53 19.51 -8.81 5.33
CA ARG A 53 19.55 -8.94 6.79
C ARG A 53 20.38 -10.18 7.10
N LYS A 54 21.42 -10.07 7.94
CA LYS A 54 22.05 -11.25 8.54
C LYS A 54 20.93 -12.13 9.10
N PRO A 55 20.86 -13.44 8.77
CA PRO A 55 19.84 -14.31 9.33
C PRO A 55 19.91 -14.22 10.87
N GLY A 56 18.93 -13.52 11.46
CA GLY A 56 18.74 -13.35 12.90
C GLY A 56 19.80 -12.55 13.68
N LYS A 57 19.37 -11.97 14.80
CA LYS A 57 20.15 -12.05 16.05
C LYS A 57 19.88 -13.45 16.61
N ARG A 58 20.85 -14.05 17.30
CA ARG A 58 20.81 -15.39 17.95
C ARG A 58 19.70 -15.60 19.01
N THR A 59 18.64 -14.79 19.03
CA THR A 59 17.63 -14.77 20.09
C THR A 59 16.29 -14.31 19.50
N ASP A 60 15.65 -15.14 18.67
CA ASP A 60 14.21 -15.01 18.50
C ASP A 60 13.56 -15.50 19.81
N PHE A 61 13.41 -14.58 20.76
CA PHE A 61 12.86 -14.86 22.08
C PHE A 61 11.46 -15.50 22.01
N MET A 62 10.70 -15.25 20.93
CA MET A 62 9.36 -15.81 20.77
C MET A 62 9.39 -17.28 20.39
N ASN A 63 10.42 -17.71 19.67
CA ASN A 63 10.61 -19.09 19.22
C ASN A 63 11.75 -19.84 19.95
N ASP A 64 12.32 -19.24 21.01
CA ASP A 64 13.39 -19.87 21.81
C ASP A 64 12.83 -21.04 22.63
N PRO A 65 13.33 -22.28 22.46
CA PRO A 65 12.82 -23.45 23.15
C PRO A 65 12.94 -23.34 24.68
N ALA A 66 13.96 -22.66 25.21
CA ALA A 66 14.12 -22.48 26.65
C ALA A 66 13.06 -21.53 27.23
N VAL A 67 12.69 -20.49 26.48
CA VAL A 67 11.64 -19.52 26.88
C VAL A 67 10.26 -20.18 26.82
N ILE A 68 10.01 -20.97 25.76
CA ILE A 68 8.75 -21.72 25.60
C ILE A 68 8.60 -22.74 26.72
N ALA A 69 9.66 -23.49 27.06
CA ALA A 69 9.65 -24.47 28.15
C ALA A 69 9.34 -23.80 29.50
N ARG A 70 10.00 -22.68 29.81
CA ARG A 70 9.74 -21.92 31.04
C ARG A 70 8.31 -21.39 31.11
N ARG A 71 7.77 -20.86 30.00
CA ARG A 71 6.38 -20.38 29.93
C ARG A 71 5.38 -21.51 30.15
N ARG A 72 5.61 -22.69 29.55
CA ARG A 72 4.77 -23.89 29.74
C ARG A 72 4.80 -24.38 31.18
N GLN A 73 5.96 -24.37 31.82
CA GLN A 73 6.11 -24.74 33.23
C GLN A 73 5.34 -23.78 34.13
N ALA A 74 5.47 -22.47 33.93
CA ALA A 74 4.75 -21.46 34.73
C ALA A 74 3.22 -21.53 34.58
N LEU A 75 2.72 -21.95 33.41
CA LEU A 75 1.29 -22.13 33.12
C LEU A 75 0.75 -23.52 33.51
N SER A 76 1.58 -24.39 34.08
CA SER A 76 1.15 -25.73 34.44
C SER A 76 0.21 -25.73 35.66
N PRO A 77 -0.79 -26.62 35.73
CA PRO A 77 -1.67 -26.72 36.90
C PRO A 77 -0.90 -27.04 38.20
N GLN A 78 0.20 -27.78 38.07
CA GLN A 78 1.07 -28.16 39.19
C GLN A 78 1.80 -26.96 39.78
N SER A 79 2.32 -26.05 38.93
CA SER A 79 2.91 -24.80 39.43
C SER A 79 1.86 -23.89 40.07
N ALA A 80 0.63 -23.84 39.55
CA ALA A 80 -0.46 -23.07 40.16
C ALA A 80 -0.86 -23.60 41.55
N LEU A 81 -0.88 -24.93 41.72
CA LEU A 81 -1.09 -25.63 42.98
C LEU A 81 0.00 -25.36 44.01
N GLU A 82 1.26 -25.44 43.59
CA GLU A 82 2.43 -25.17 44.42
C GLU A 82 2.50 -23.70 44.86
N GLN A 83 1.99 -22.78 44.03
CA GLN A 83 1.88 -21.35 44.31
C GLN A 83 0.63 -20.97 45.14
N GLY A 84 -0.15 -21.95 45.60
CA GLY A 84 -1.35 -21.73 46.43
C GLY A 84 -2.45 -20.90 45.76
N GLN A 85 -2.46 -20.84 44.42
CA GLN A 85 -3.47 -20.08 43.68
C GLN A 85 -4.73 -20.94 43.48
N PRO A 86 -5.94 -20.42 43.72
CA PRO A 86 -7.16 -21.17 43.45
C PRO A 86 -7.26 -21.47 41.96
N TYR A 87 -7.53 -22.73 41.62
CA TYR A 87 -7.66 -23.19 40.23
C TYR A 87 -8.52 -22.23 39.40
N PRO A 88 -8.16 -21.92 38.13
CA PRO A 88 -9.04 -21.14 37.28
C PRO A 88 -10.35 -21.93 37.07
N ALA A 89 -11.46 -21.28 37.39
CA ALA A 89 -12.79 -21.84 37.25
C ALA A 89 -12.98 -22.42 35.85
N GLN A 90 -13.42 -23.68 35.77
CA GLN A 90 -13.77 -24.30 34.50
C GLN A 90 -15.01 -23.59 33.97
N PHE A 91 -14.80 -22.70 32.99
CA PHE A 91 -15.88 -22.13 32.20
C PHE A 91 -16.43 -23.25 31.30
N ASN A 92 -17.40 -23.98 31.83
CA ASN A 92 -18.21 -24.92 31.07
C ASN A 92 -19.24 -24.10 30.30
N GLY A 93 -18.93 -23.77 29.05
CA GLY A 93 -19.91 -23.25 28.10
C GLY A 93 -20.71 -24.41 27.51
N GLU A 94 -22.02 -24.36 27.71
CA GLU A 94 -23.00 -25.06 26.88
C GLU A 94 -23.01 -24.51 25.45
#